data_AF-A0A0G2J1X4-F1
#
_entry.id   AF-A0A0G2J1X4-F1
#
_cell.length_a   1.000
_cell.length_b   1.000
_cell.length_c   1.000
_cell.angle_alpha   90.00
_cell.angle_beta   90.00
_cell.angle_gamma   90.00
#
_symmetry.space_group_name_H-M   'P 1'
#
loop_
_entity.id
_entity.type
_entity.pdbx_description
1 polymer ?
#
loop_
_entity_poly.entity_id
_entity_poly.type
_entity_poly.pdbx_seq_one_letter_code
_entity_poly.pdbx_strand_id
1 'polypeptide(L)'
;MVGAEFDEKRLSQYDSATLVSHIVESCKISWNVSLLSPNLVAKHYSRGKEVDVLEAMARAGQLGIRVPCIRRTVERDNDFYIIMERIHGQTLEEAWKDLGWLTALRLAFQLRQFVRRMREATSSTAGSLSTGMCRSFWLEDFYKLPCHARPEAIPAFIRFWLNFVPLSRRKASVQPKKEFPSQHQTPLVFIHHDLAPRNMILDDKRHLWLLDWDYSGFYPIYFEFASMHNFSVPELGVGG
;
A
#
# COMPACT_ATOMS: atom_id res chain seq x y z
N MET A 1 -26.68 -16.37 -22.36
CA MET A 1 -26.89 -17.06 -21.07
C MET A 1 -26.79 -15.99 -20.00
N VAL A 2 -27.85 -15.77 -19.22
CA VAL A 2 -27.78 -14.87 -18.07
C VAL A 2 -26.86 -15.53 -17.06
N GLY A 3 -25.69 -14.94 -16.80
CA GLY A 3 -24.76 -15.44 -15.79
C GLY A 3 -25.48 -15.55 -14.45
N ALA A 4 -25.31 -16.67 -13.74
CA ALA A 4 -25.90 -16.84 -12.42
C ALA A 4 -25.45 -15.70 -11.50
N GLU A 5 -26.34 -15.19 -10.66
CA GLU A 5 -26.00 -14.17 -9.68
C GLU A 5 -24.93 -14.71 -8.70
N PHE A 6 -23.95 -13.88 -8.36
CA PHE A 6 -22.90 -14.27 -7.41
C PHE A 6 -23.47 -14.37 -5.99
N ASP A 7 -23.25 -15.51 -5.32
CA ASP A 7 -23.67 -15.75 -3.93
C ASP A 7 -22.47 -15.79 -2.98
N GLU A 8 -22.35 -14.76 -2.13
CA GLU A 8 -21.29 -14.64 -1.11
C GLU A 8 -21.19 -15.89 -0.21
N LYS A 9 -22.31 -16.55 0.11
CA LYS A 9 -22.32 -17.73 1.01
C LYS A 9 -21.65 -18.94 0.38
N ARG A 10 -21.59 -18.97 -0.94
CA ARG A 10 -20.97 -20.04 -1.74
C ARG A 10 -19.54 -19.69 -2.14
N LEU A 11 -18.95 -18.61 -1.60
CA LEU A 11 -17.62 -18.14 -1.95
C LEU A 11 -16.57 -19.25 -1.88
N SER A 12 -16.64 -20.20 -0.95
CA SER A 12 -15.68 -21.32 -0.85
C SER A 12 -15.98 -22.50 -1.79
N GLN A 13 -17.19 -22.56 -2.35
CA GLN A 13 -17.67 -23.68 -3.17
C GLN A 13 -17.43 -23.48 -4.66
N TYR A 14 -17.31 -22.23 -5.13
CA TYR A 14 -17.00 -21.95 -6.52
C TYR A 14 -15.64 -22.54 -6.92
N ASP A 15 -15.55 -23.16 -8.09
CA ASP A 15 -14.26 -23.46 -8.71
C ASP A 15 -13.61 -22.16 -9.21
N SER A 16 -12.31 -22.23 -9.52
CA SER A 16 -11.54 -21.06 -9.93
C SER A 16 -12.07 -20.42 -11.22
N ALA A 17 -12.55 -21.21 -12.19
CA ALA A 17 -13.02 -20.67 -13.47
C ALA A 17 -14.35 -19.92 -13.30
N THR A 18 -15.31 -20.52 -12.59
CA THR A 18 -16.59 -19.87 -12.28
C THR A 18 -16.38 -18.58 -11.50
N LEU A 19 -15.52 -18.59 -10.48
CA LEU A 19 -15.26 -17.42 -9.65
C LEU A 19 -14.60 -16.28 -10.43
N VAL A 20 -13.65 -16.60 -11.33
CA VAL A 20 -13.05 -15.60 -12.21
C VAL A 20 -14.08 -15.03 -13.19
N SER A 21 -15.01 -15.84 -13.72
CA SER A 21 -16.11 -15.33 -14.56
C SER A 21 -16.92 -14.27 -13.82
N HIS A 22 -17.32 -14.54 -12.58
CA HIS A 22 -18.04 -13.56 -11.75
C HIS A 22 -17.22 -12.28 -11.53
N ILE A 23 -15.91 -12.38 -11.27
CA ILE A 23 -15.04 -11.20 -11.06
C ILE A 23 -14.90 -10.35 -12.32
N VAL A 24 -14.82 -10.98 -13.49
CA VAL A 24 -14.67 -10.30 -14.78
C VAL A 24 -15.97 -9.63 -15.20
N GLU A 25 -17.12 -10.26 -14.93
CA GLU A 25 -18.46 -9.73 -15.20
C GLU A 25 -18.88 -8.62 -14.20
N SER A 26 -18.19 -8.52 -13.07
CA SER A 26 -18.48 -7.55 -12.02
C SER A 26 -18.11 -6.11 -12.39
N CYS A 27 -18.79 -5.15 -11.75
CA CYS A 27 -18.50 -3.73 -11.90
C CYS A 27 -17.06 -3.41 -11.45
N LYS A 28 -16.33 -2.63 -12.23
CA LYS A 28 -14.97 -2.19 -11.90
C LYS A 28 -15.02 -0.91 -11.06
N ILE A 29 -14.43 -0.96 -9.87
CA ILE A 29 -14.19 0.22 -9.02
C ILE A 29 -12.95 0.96 -9.53
N SER A 30 -11.93 0.19 -9.94
CA SER A 30 -10.70 0.69 -10.55
C SER A 30 -10.19 -0.29 -11.60
N TRP A 31 -9.08 0.03 -12.25
CA TRP A 31 -8.48 -0.83 -13.29
C TRP A 31 -8.14 -2.26 -12.79
N ASN A 32 -7.81 -2.42 -11.50
CA ASN A 32 -7.49 -3.71 -10.89
C ASN A 32 -8.44 -4.13 -9.77
N VAL A 33 -9.53 -3.41 -9.49
CA VAL A 33 -10.47 -3.77 -8.42
C VAL A 33 -11.88 -3.91 -8.97
N SER A 34 -12.49 -5.09 -8.80
CA SER A 34 -13.89 -5.37 -9.10
C SER A 34 -14.73 -5.41 -7.82
N LEU A 35 -15.95 -4.86 -7.86
CA LEU A 35 -16.99 -5.04 -6.85
C LEU A 35 -17.72 -6.36 -7.09
N LEU A 36 -17.34 -7.41 -6.36
CA LEU A 36 -17.91 -8.75 -6.55
C LEU A 36 -19.31 -8.86 -5.92
N SER A 37 -19.55 -8.11 -4.85
CA SER A 37 -20.83 -8.02 -4.15
C SER A 37 -20.84 -6.76 -3.26
N PRO A 38 -21.95 -6.42 -2.56
CA PRO A 38 -21.97 -5.28 -1.64
C PRO A 38 -20.88 -5.33 -0.54
N ASN A 39 -20.45 -6.53 -0.14
CA ASN A 39 -19.47 -6.74 0.94
C ASN A 39 -18.11 -7.27 0.48
N LEU A 40 -17.92 -7.61 -0.80
CA LEU A 40 -16.67 -8.20 -1.29
C LEU A 40 -16.13 -7.43 -2.48
N VAL A 41 -14.81 -7.24 -2.48
CA VAL A 41 -14.04 -6.77 -3.63
C VAL A 41 -13.04 -7.82 -4.03
N ALA A 42 -12.74 -7.88 -5.33
CA ALA A 42 -11.68 -8.69 -5.89
C ALA A 42 -10.62 -7.77 -6.48
N LYS A 43 -9.39 -7.85 -5.94
CA LYS A 43 -8.23 -7.13 -6.49
C LYS A 43 -7.40 -8.08 -7.35
N HIS A 44 -7.13 -7.65 -8.58
CA HIS A 44 -6.36 -8.37 -9.58
C HIS A 44 -4.87 -8.08 -9.48
N TYR A 45 -4.08 -9.12 -9.69
CA TYR A 45 -2.63 -9.12 -9.69
C TYR A 45 -2.11 -9.97 -10.85
N SER A 46 -1.02 -9.53 -11.47
CA SER A 46 -0.21 -10.42 -12.28
C SER A 46 0.56 -11.39 -11.38
N ARG A 47 0.72 -12.63 -11.85
CA ARG A 47 1.46 -13.69 -11.15
C ARG A 47 2.85 -13.25 -10.68
N GLY A 48 3.25 -13.74 -9.51
CA GLY A 48 4.55 -13.49 -8.87
C GLY A 48 4.61 -12.26 -7.96
N LYS A 49 3.52 -11.51 -7.80
CA LYS A 49 3.45 -10.36 -6.87
C LYS A 49 2.65 -10.64 -5.62
N GLU A 50 1.78 -11.65 -5.67
CA GLU A 50 0.75 -11.96 -4.69
C GLU A 50 1.30 -12.33 -3.32
N VAL A 51 2.35 -13.14 -3.26
CA VAL A 51 2.87 -13.68 -1.99
C VAL A 51 3.32 -12.57 -1.05
N ASP A 52 3.99 -11.54 -1.58
CA ASP A 52 4.44 -10.39 -0.79
C ASP A 52 3.28 -9.59 -0.23
N VAL A 53 2.20 -9.43 -1.00
CA VAL A 53 1.00 -8.68 -0.58
C VAL A 53 0.25 -9.44 0.51
N LEU A 54 0.06 -10.75 0.33
CA LEU A 54 -0.61 -11.60 1.31
C LEU A 54 0.14 -11.58 2.65
N GLU A 55 1.47 -11.73 2.62
CA GLU A 55 2.32 -11.67 3.81
C GLU A 55 2.29 -10.27 4.45
N ALA A 56 2.34 -9.21 3.67
CA ALA A 56 2.27 -7.84 4.18
C ALA A 56 0.93 -7.56 4.90
N MET A 57 -0.20 -7.94 4.29
CA MET A 57 -1.52 -7.80 4.89
C MET A 57 -1.66 -8.66 6.16
N ALA A 58 -1.18 -9.91 6.13
CA ALA A 58 -1.19 -10.79 7.29
C ALA A 58 -0.36 -10.21 8.44
N ARG A 59 0.86 -9.72 8.16
CA ARG A 59 1.72 -9.05 9.13
C ARG A 59 1.06 -7.81 9.71
N ALA A 60 0.45 -6.98 8.88
CA ALA A 60 -0.25 -5.78 9.32
C ALA A 60 -1.41 -6.11 10.27
N GLY A 61 -2.21 -7.12 9.93
CA GLY A 61 -3.28 -7.63 10.79
C GLY A 61 -2.77 -8.14 12.15
N GLN A 62 -1.66 -8.90 12.16
CA GLN A 62 -1.00 -9.37 13.39
C GLN A 62 -0.52 -8.22 14.29
N LEU A 63 -0.09 -7.11 13.69
CA LEU A 63 0.31 -5.89 14.40
C LEU A 63 -0.89 -5.05 14.87
N GLY A 64 -2.12 -5.53 14.66
CA GLY A 64 -3.35 -4.86 15.06
C GLY A 64 -3.68 -3.63 14.20
N ILE A 65 -3.21 -3.61 12.96
CA ILE A 65 -3.57 -2.59 11.97
C ILE A 65 -4.86 -3.05 11.30
N ARG A 66 -5.80 -2.11 11.10
CA ARG A 66 -7.05 -2.43 10.40
C ARG A 66 -6.79 -2.51 8.91
N VAL A 67 -6.89 -3.72 8.38
CA VAL A 67 -6.70 -4.06 6.96
C VAL A 67 -7.89 -4.91 6.50
N PRO A 68 -8.27 -4.85 5.21
CA PRO A 68 -9.31 -5.72 4.67
C PRO A 68 -9.03 -7.20 4.95
N CYS A 69 -10.02 -7.92 5.46
CA CYS A 69 -9.87 -9.35 5.71
C CYS A 69 -9.89 -10.11 4.38
N ILE A 70 -8.85 -10.89 4.11
CA ILE A 70 -8.79 -11.76 2.93
C ILE A 70 -9.74 -12.93 3.15
N ARG A 71 -10.69 -13.10 2.24
CA ARG A 71 -11.72 -14.14 2.29
C ARG A 71 -11.34 -15.35 1.45
N ARG A 72 -10.73 -15.12 0.29
CA ARG A 72 -10.27 -16.17 -0.62
C ARG A 72 -9.25 -15.63 -1.61
N THR A 73 -8.31 -16.47 -2.03
CA THR A 73 -7.46 -16.23 -3.20
C THR A 73 -7.85 -17.17 -4.34
N VAL A 74 -7.73 -16.70 -5.58
CA VAL A 74 -7.96 -17.52 -6.76
C VAL A 74 -6.89 -17.24 -7.81
N GLU A 75 -6.32 -18.30 -8.34
CA GLU A 75 -5.35 -18.27 -9.44
C GLU A 75 -5.98 -18.93 -10.66
N ARG A 76 -5.82 -18.29 -11.82
CA ARG A 76 -6.21 -18.84 -13.11
C ARG A 76 -5.27 -18.32 -14.18
N ASP A 77 -4.66 -19.23 -14.93
CA ASP A 77 -3.68 -18.91 -15.98
C ASP A 77 -2.52 -18.05 -15.46
N ASN A 78 -2.44 -16.78 -15.86
CA ASN A 78 -1.41 -15.82 -15.41
C ASN A 78 -1.99 -14.72 -14.48
N ASP A 79 -3.25 -14.87 -14.09
CA ASP A 79 -3.98 -13.93 -13.25
C ASP A 79 -4.15 -14.48 -11.84
N PHE A 80 -3.99 -13.58 -10.88
CA PHE A 80 -4.22 -13.86 -9.48
C PHE A 80 -5.20 -12.83 -8.92
N TYR A 81 -6.16 -13.29 -8.12
CA TYR A 81 -7.13 -12.41 -7.47
C TYR A 81 -7.16 -12.65 -5.97
N ILE A 82 -7.13 -11.54 -5.23
CA ILE A 82 -7.39 -11.51 -3.78
C ILE A 82 -8.82 -11.03 -3.59
N ILE A 83 -9.68 -11.90 -3.08
CA ILE A 83 -11.05 -11.57 -2.68
C ILE A 83 -11.02 -11.23 -1.20
N MET A 84 -11.45 -10.02 -0.87
CA MET A 84 -11.39 -9.48 0.48
C MET A 84 -12.66 -8.70 0.83
N GLU A 85 -12.87 -8.47 2.12
CA GLU A 85 -13.97 -7.65 2.60
C GLU A 85 -13.88 -6.23 2.05
N ARG A 86 -15.01 -5.72 1.57
CA ARG A 86 -15.17 -4.31 1.21
C ARG A 86 -15.28 -3.50 2.50
N ILE A 87 -14.37 -2.55 2.67
CA ILE A 87 -14.49 -1.56 3.75
C ILE A 87 -15.48 -0.50 3.30
N HIS A 88 -16.58 -0.37 4.05
CA HIS A 88 -17.58 0.67 3.83
C HIS A 88 -17.13 1.98 4.46
N GLY A 89 -17.35 3.08 3.76
CA GLY A 89 -16.92 4.41 4.17
C GLY A 89 -16.45 5.23 2.98
N GLN A 90 -15.88 6.39 3.27
CA GLN A 90 -15.26 7.26 2.27
C GLN A 90 -13.74 7.16 2.38
N THR A 91 -13.05 7.29 1.25
CA THR A 91 -11.62 7.50 1.29
C THR A 91 -11.31 8.84 1.95
N LEU A 92 -10.13 8.96 2.55
CA LEU A 92 -9.69 10.21 3.16
C LEU A 92 -9.47 11.28 2.09
N GLU A 93 -9.18 10.89 0.85
CA GLU A 93 -9.12 11.79 -0.31
C GLU A 93 -10.48 12.45 -0.59
N GLU A 94 -11.55 11.66 -0.61
CA GLU A 94 -12.92 12.16 -0.82
C GLU A 94 -13.40 13.02 0.36
N ALA A 95 -13.15 12.55 1.59
CA ALA A 95 -13.64 13.21 2.81
C ALA A 95 -12.80 14.42 3.25
N TRP A 96 -11.65 14.69 2.60
CA TRP A 96 -10.66 15.65 3.10
C TRP A 96 -11.21 17.07 3.31
N LYS A 97 -12.03 17.54 2.38
CA LYS A 97 -12.58 18.91 2.40
C LYS A 97 -13.62 19.11 3.50
N ASP A 98 -14.32 18.04 3.87
CA ASP A 98 -15.39 18.04 4.86
C ASP A 98 -14.89 17.61 6.25
N LEU A 99 -13.57 17.40 6.39
CA LEU A 99 -12.95 16.83 7.57
C LEU A 99 -12.86 17.88 8.69
N GLY A 100 -13.80 17.84 9.64
CA GLY A 100 -13.73 18.67 10.84
C GLY A 100 -12.44 18.42 11.66
N TRP A 101 -11.93 19.48 12.30
CA TRP A 101 -10.65 19.46 13.02
C TRP A 101 -10.50 18.32 14.05
N LEU A 102 -11.57 18.02 14.80
CA LEU A 102 -11.58 16.93 15.79
C LEU A 102 -11.39 15.56 15.13
N THR A 103 -12.02 15.36 13.96
CA THR A 103 -11.91 14.12 13.20
C THR A 103 -10.51 13.99 12.63
N ALA A 104 -9.98 15.06 12.05
CA ALA A 104 -8.60 15.12 11.54
C ALA A 104 -7.58 14.76 12.64
N LEU A 105 -7.74 15.34 13.83
CA LEU A 105 -6.87 15.06 14.97
C LEU A 105 -6.96 13.59 15.42
N ARG A 106 -8.17 13.04 15.54
CA ARG A 106 -8.37 11.62 15.87
C ARG A 106 -7.77 10.68 14.83
N LEU A 107 -7.89 11.03 13.55
CA LEU A 107 -7.30 10.28 12.45
C LEU A 107 -5.78 10.31 12.50
N ALA A 108 -5.19 11.48 12.77
CA ALA A 108 -3.75 11.61 12.95
C ALA A 108 -3.24 10.73 14.11
N PHE A 109 -3.97 10.64 15.22
CA PHE A 109 -3.62 9.73 16.32
C PHE A 109 -3.73 8.26 15.95
N GLN A 110 -4.80 7.85 15.24
CA GLN A 110 -4.94 6.47 14.75
C GLN A 110 -3.81 6.10 13.79
N LEU A 111 -3.51 6.96 12.82
CA LEU A 111 -2.43 6.74 11.87
C LEU A 111 -1.08 6.67 12.57
N ARG A 112 -0.80 7.59 13.51
CA ARG A 112 0.42 7.56 14.32
C ARG A 112 0.56 6.26 15.11
N GLN A 113 -0.53 5.74 15.66
CA GLN A 113 -0.54 4.46 16.36
C GLN A 113 -0.24 3.29 15.42
N PHE A 114 -0.82 3.28 14.21
CA PHE A 114 -0.50 2.27 13.19
C PHE A 114 0.96 2.33 12.78
N VAL A 115 1.49 3.52 12.48
CA VAL A 115 2.92 3.69 12.13
C VAL A 115 3.82 3.21 13.27
N ARG A 116 3.47 3.48 14.53
CA ARG A 116 4.23 2.98 15.67
C ARG A 116 4.22 1.44 15.72
N ARG A 117 3.06 0.82 15.55
CA ARG A 117 2.89 -0.65 15.54
C ARG A 117 3.64 -1.31 14.39
N MET A 118 3.60 -0.73 13.19
CA MET A 118 4.40 -1.19 12.05
C MET A 118 5.90 -1.23 12.41
N ARG A 119 6.39 -0.18 13.07
CA ARG A 119 7.80 -0.06 13.46
C ARG A 119 8.25 -1.04 14.55
N GLU A 120 7.34 -1.74 15.21
CA GLU A 120 7.67 -2.80 16.18
C GLU A 120 8.21 -4.05 15.46
N ALA A 121 7.85 -4.25 14.18
CA ALA A 121 8.40 -5.32 13.36
C ALA A 121 9.67 -4.87 12.63
N THR A 122 10.77 -5.61 12.81
CA THR A 122 12.08 -5.32 12.21
C THR A 122 12.60 -6.47 11.37
N SER A 123 13.53 -6.17 10.46
CA SER A 123 14.24 -7.15 9.64
C SER A 123 15.73 -6.84 9.53
N SER A 124 16.54 -7.88 9.28
CA SER A 124 17.96 -7.74 8.97
C SER A 124 18.22 -7.33 7.51
N THR A 125 17.22 -7.44 6.64
CA THR A 125 17.32 -7.13 5.21
C THR A 125 16.12 -6.33 4.72
N ALA A 126 16.34 -5.46 3.74
CA ALA A 126 15.30 -4.61 3.17
C ALA A 126 14.49 -5.34 2.09
N GLY A 127 13.31 -4.80 1.83
CA GLY A 127 12.39 -5.28 0.80
C GLY A 127 11.14 -5.93 1.37
N SER A 128 10.35 -6.51 0.47
CA SER A 128 9.11 -7.20 0.79
C SER A 128 9.32 -8.43 1.69
N LEU A 129 8.24 -8.89 2.33
CA LEU A 129 8.31 -9.90 3.38
C LEU A 129 8.75 -11.28 2.89
N SER A 130 8.33 -11.66 1.67
CA SER A 130 8.61 -12.99 1.14
C SER A 130 9.81 -12.97 0.20
N THR A 131 9.77 -12.15 -0.84
CA THR A 131 10.78 -12.17 -1.91
C THR A 131 11.97 -11.27 -1.63
N GLY A 132 11.90 -10.42 -0.60
CA GLY A 132 12.89 -9.38 -0.32
C GLY A 132 12.98 -8.33 -1.42
N MET A 133 12.04 -8.31 -2.37
CA MET A 133 12.06 -7.38 -3.49
C MET A 133 11.87 -5.97 -2.96
N CYS A 134 12.83 -5.10 -3.28
CA CYS A 134 12.72 -3.69 -2.95
C CYS A 134 11.89 -2.98 -4.01
N ARG A 135 10.74 -2.45 -3.60
CA ARG A 135 9.84 -1.61 -4.41
C ARG A 135 9.76 -0.25 -3.73
N SER A 136 9.90 0.83 -4.48
CA SER A 136 9.87 2.15 -3.88
C SER A 136 9.32 3.17 -4.86
N PHE A 137 8.13 3.69 -4.55
CA PHE A 137 7.56 4.85 -5.24
C PHE A 137 8.49 6.06 -5.20
N TRP A 138 9.26 6.22 -4.13
CA TRP A 138 10.21 7.32 -3.99
C TRP A 138 11.40 7.21 -4.95
N LEU A 139 11.75 6.00 -5.37
CA LEU A 139 12.80 5.74 -6.34
C LEU A 139 12.23 5.40 -7.73
N GLU A 140 10.93 5.64 -7.92
CA GLU A 140 10.17 5.44 -9.16
C GLU A 140 10.32 4.02 -9.76
N ASP A 141 10.64 3.00 -8.94
CA ASP A 141 10.92 1.60 -9.36
C ASP A 141 11.93 1.40 -10.52
N PHE A 142 12.50 2.48 -11.09
CA PHE A 142 13.47 2.44 -12.18
C PHE A 142 14.77 1.75 -11.77
N TYR A 143 15.08 1.83 -10.47
CA TYR A 143 16.34 1.40 -9.93
C TYR A 143 16.13 0.63 -8.64
N LYS A 144 16.04 -0.70 -8.79
CA LYS A 144 15.73 -1.59 -7.69
C LYS A 144 16.99 -1.79 -6.84
N LEU A 145 16.88 -1.51 -5.54
CA LEU A 145 17.79 -2.10 -4.57
C LEU A 145 17.79 -3.64 -4.79
N PRO A 146 18.93 -4.32 -4.66
CA PRO A 146 18.97 -5.77 -4.70
C PRO A 146 17.97 -6.37 -3.71
N CYS A 147 17.37 -7.52 -4.06
CA CYS A 147 16.52 -8.23 -3.12
C CYS A 147 17.30 -8.52 -1.83
N HIS A 148 16.64 -8.35 -0.68
CA HIS A 148 17.27 -8.52 0.64
C HIS A 148 18.49 -7.60 0.85
N ALA A 149 18.46 -6.37 0.32
CA ALA A 149 19.54 -5.41 0.52
C ALA A 149 19.84 -5.21 2.02
N ARG A 150 21.11 -5.30 2.39
CA ARG A 150 21.53 -5.06 3.77
C ARG A 150 21.45 -3.57 4.12
N PRO A 151 21.19 -3.19 5.38
CA PRO A 151 21.08 -1.79 5.80
C PRO A 151 22.26 -0.92 5.37
N GLU A 152 23.48 -1.48 5.33
CA GLU A 152 24.71 -0.77 4.98
C GLU A 152 24.77 -0.36 3.50
N ALA A 153 24.10 -1.11 2.62
CA ALA A 153 24.08 -0.82 1.18
C ALA A 153 23.11 0.30 0.82
N ILE A 154 22.08 0.53 1.64
CA ILE A 154 20.99 1.47 1.34
C ILE A 154 21.49 2.93 1.31
N PRO A 155 22.26 3.43 2.30
CA PRO A 155 22.92 4.73 2.24
C PRO A 155 23.64 5.04 0.93
N ALA A 156 24.53 4.15 0.52
CA ALA A 156 25.35 4.31 -0.67
C ALA A 156 24.48 4.33 -1.94
N PHE A 157 23.47 3.46 -1.99
CA PHE A 157 22.52 3.40 -3.09
C PHE A 157 21.68 4.68 -3.21
N ILE A 158 21.09 5.16 -2.11
CA ILE A 158 20.32 6.40 -2.09
C ILE A 158 21.19 7.58 -2.51
N ARG A 159 22.41 7.68 -1.98
CA ARG A 159 23.36 8.73 -2.36
C ARG A 159 23.73 8.65 -3.84
N PHE A 160 23.94 7.45 -4.39
CA PHE A 160 24.19 7.28 -5.81
C PHE A 160 23.03 7.85 -6.64
N TRP A 161 21.79 7.48 -6.33
CA TRP A 161 20.61 7.93 -7.09
C TRP A 161 20.32 9.42 -6.99
N LEU A 162 20.44 10.00 -5.80
CA LEU A 162 20.26 11.44 -5.63
C LEU A 162 21.27 12.27 -6.45
N ASN A 163 22.45 11.71 -6.71
CA ASN A 163 23.48 12.35 -7.54
C ASN A 163 23.41 11.91 -9.02
N PHE A 164 22.59 10.90 -9.34
CA PHE A 164 22.42 10.42 -10.70
C PHE A 164 21.44 11.32 -11.45
N VAL A 165 21.97 12.36 -12.11
CA VAL A 165 21.18 13.19 -13.03
C VAL A 165 21.19 12.52 -14.40
N PRO A 166 20.03 12.09 -14.96
CA PRO A 166 19.97 11.59 -16.32
C PRO A 166 20.51 12.65 -17.30
N LEU A 167 21.29 12.23 -18.29
CA LEU A 167 21.90 13.14 -19.28
C LEU A 167 20.89 14.09 -19.95
N SER A 168 19.61 13.72 -20.03
CA SER A 168 18.52 14.54 -20.59
C SER A 168 18.06 15.71 -19.69
N ARG A 169 18.35 15.70 -18.37
CA ARG A 169 17.89 16.72 -17.41
C ARG A 169 18.95 17.75 -17.00
N ARG A 170 20.14 17.74 -17.64
CA ARG A 170 21.26 18.68 -17.33
C ARG A 170 20.95 20.17 -17.54
N LYS A 171 19.80 20.56 -18.10
CA LYS A 171 19.44 21.97 -18.35
C LYS A 171 18.46 22.60 -17.36
N ALA A 172 18.00 21.91 -16.33
CA ALA A 172 17.10 22.50 -15.34
C ALA A 172 17.56 22.23 -13.91
N SER A 173 17.96 23.32 -13.24
CA SER A 173 18.10 23.50 -11.79
C SER A 173 19.03 22.55 -11.04
N VAL A 174 20.13 23.12 -10.54
CA VAL A 174 20.81 22.67 -9.31
C VAL A 174 19.78 22.76 -8.18
N GLN A 175 19.08 21.66 -7.87
CA GLN A 175 18.34 21.58 -6.62
C GLN A 175 19.33 21.38 -5.46
N PRO A 176 19.07 21.98 -4.29
CA PRO A 176 20.00 21.91 -3.17
C PRO A 176 20.20 20.45 -2.77
N LYS A 177 21.44 20.09 -2.42
CA LYS A 177 21.78 18.82 -1.78
C LYS A 177 20.86 18.65 -0.57
N LYS A 178 19.84 17.80 -0.68
CA LYS A 178 19.11 17.33 0.50
C LYS A 178 20.11 16.51 1.30
N GLU A 179 20.77 17.16 2.25
CA GLU A 179 21.60 16.48 3.23
C GLU A 179 20.69 15.55 4.02
N PHE A 180 20.79 14.25 3.75
CA PHE A 180 20.18 13.25 4.59
C PHE A 180 20.91 13.29 5.94
N PRO A 181 20.17 13.29 7.07
CA PRO A 181 20.80 13.25 8.39
C PRO A 181 21.75 12.07 8.47
N SER A 182 22.91 12.28 9.09
CA SER A 182 24.00 11.31 9.24
C SER A 182 23.44 9.93 9.60
N GLN A 183 23.55 9.01 8.64
CA GLN A 183 22.97 7.68 8.64
C GLN A 183 23.68 6.79 9.66
N HIS A 184 23.36 6.95 10.94
CA HIS A 184 23.46 5.84 11.86
C HIS A 184 22.54 4.71 11.37
N GLN A 185 22.95 3.45 11.57
CA GLN A 185 22.20 2.26 11.18
C GLN A 185 20.77 2.30 11.75
N THR A 186 19.85 2.93 11.03
CA THR A 186 18.45 2.92 11.42
C THR A 186 17.93 1.52 11.18
N PRO A 187 17.23 0.90 12.14
CA PRO A 187 16.68 -0.42 11.95
C PRO A 187 15.75 -0.41 10.74
N LEU A 188 15.76 -1.52 9.98
CA LEU A 188 14.78 -1.73 8.93
C LEU A 188 13.49 -2.14 9.62
N VAL A 189 12.47 -1.31 9.45
CA VAL A 189 11.18 -1.43 10.09
C VAL A 189 10.13 -1.74 9.04
N PHE A 190 9.09 -2.47 9.41
CA PHE A 190 7.95 -2.66 8.54
C PHE A 190 7.28 -1.31 8.31
N ILE A 191 7.03 -0.99 7.03
CA ILE A 191 6.38 0.24 6.58
C ILE A 191 5.37 -0.09 5.50
N HIS A 192 4.38 0.78 5.32
CA HIS A 192 3.37 0.65 4.28
C HIS A 192 3.90 1.10 2.92
N HIS A 193 4.66 2.20 2.90
CA HIS A 193 5.32 2.78 1.72
C HIS A 193 4.36 3.45 0.69
N ASP A 194 3.05 3.50 0.99
CA ASP A 194 2.03 4.17 0.17
C ASP A 194 0.89 4.73 1.04
N LEU A 195 1.24 5.41 2.14
CA LEU A 195 0.29 6.10 3.02
C LEU A 195 -0.28 7.38 2.38
N ALA A 196 -1.04 7.20 1.31
CA ALA A 196 -1.76 8.26 0.62
C ALA A 196 -3.24 8.34 1.07
N PRO A 197 -3.89 9.52 1.01
CA PRO A 197 -5.31 9.65 1.37
C PRO A 197 -6.26 8.69 0.61
N ARG A 198 -5.96 8.36 -0.65
CA ARG A 198 -6.72 7.38 -1.46
C ARG A 198 -6.67 5.95 -0.91
N ASN A 199 -5.65 5.61 -0.13
CA ASN A 199 -5.44 4.29 0.47
C ASN A 199 -5.90 4.23 1.93
N MET A 200 -6.63 5.25 2.38
CA MET A 200 -7.14 5.35 3.74
C MET A 200 -8.65 5.48 3.69
N ILE A 201 -9.39 4.54 4.30
CA ILE A 201 -10.85 4.65 4.44
C ILE A 201 -11.21 5.02 5.87
N LEU A 202 -12.13 5.96 6.00
CA LEU A 202 -12.82 6.26 7.24
C LEU A 202 -14.18 5.55 7.23
N ASP A 203 -14.35 4.57 8.10
CA ASP A 203 -15.65 3.88 8.24
C ASP A 203 -16.69 4.76 8.96
N ASP A 204 -17.95 4.32 8.94
CA ASP A 204 -19.08 5.04 9.58
C ASP A 204 -18.87 5.27 11.08
N LYS A 205 -18.03 4.44 11.73
CA LYS A 205 -17.67 4.53 13.15
C LYS A 205 -16.41 5.38 13.38
N ARG A 206 -15.90 6.04 12.34
CA ARG A 206 -14.69 6.86 12.33
C ARG A 206 -13.41 6.09 12.66
N HIS A 207 -13.37 4.79 12.36
CA HIS A 207 -12.12 4.05 12.39
C HIS A 207 -11.38 4.19 11.07
N LEU A 208 -10.06 4.36 11.19
CA LEU A 208 -9.16 4.36 10.06
C LEU A 208 -8.83 2.93 9.63
N TRP A 209 -8.97 2.66 8.33
CA TRP A 209 -8.54 1.44 7.65
C TRP A 209 -7.46 1.77 6.63
N LEU A 210 -6.42 0.94 6.56
CA LEU A 210 -5.35 1.07 5.57
C LEU A 210 -5.51 0.03 4.47
N LEU A 211 -5.49 0.50 3.23
CA LEU A 211 -5.61 -0.29 2.00
C LEU A 211 -4.29 -0.32 1.25
N ASP A 212 -4.20 -1.21 0.26
CA ASP A 212 -3.11 -1.26 -0.71
C ASP A 212 -1.69 -1.45 -0.12
N TRP A 213 -1.43 -2.69 0.30
CA TRP A 213 -0.15 -3.09 0.90
C TRP A 213 0.89 -3.56 -0.12
N ASP A 214 0.72 -3.21 -1.41
CA ASP A 214 1.50 -3.76 -2.52
C ASP A 214 2.99 -3.37 -2.49
N TYR A 215 3.30 -2.25 -1.82
CA TYR A 215 4.65 -1.69 -1.67
C TYR A 215 5.24 -1.88 -0.27
N SER A 216 4.50 -2.53 0.62
CA SER A 216 4.91 -2.68 2.00
C SER A 216 6.11 -3.61 2.14
N GLY A 217 6.93 -3.35 3.15
CA GLY A 217 8.17 -4.09 3.36
C GLY A 217 9.01 -3.49 4.46
N PHE A 218 10.23 -4.00 4.60
CA PHE A 218 11.18 -3.53 5.59
C PHE A 218 12.13 -2.50 4.98
N TYR A 219 12.13 -1.30 5.51
CA TYR A 219 12.95 -0.19 5.02
C TYR A 219 13.38 0.71 6.18
N PRO A 220 14.37 1.60 5.96
CA PRO A 220 14.68 2.63 6.93
C PRO A 220 13.47 3.50 7.26
N ILE A 221 13.36 3.94 8.51
CA ILE A 221 12.21 4.69 9.04
C ILE A 221 11.80 5.92 8.20
N TYR A 222 12.76 6.54 7.53
CA TYR A 222 12.55 7.74 6.72
C TYR A 222 11.89 7.45 5.35
N PHE A 223 11.87 6.20 4.89
CA PHE A 223 11.21 5.83 3.63
C PHE A 223 9.71 6.10 3.68
N GLU A 224 9.04 5.78 4.79
CA GLU A 224 7.60 6.04 4.96
C GLU A 224 7.29 7.55 4.84
N PHE A 225 8.08 8.38 5.53
CA PHE A 225 7.93 9.83 5.46
C PHE A 225 8.21 10.37 4.06
N ALA A 226 9.29 9.89 3.41
CA ALA A 226 9.63 10.28 2.05
C ALA A 226 8.52 9.90 1.06
N SER A 227 7.93 8.70 1.16
CA SER A 227 6.83 8.28 0.28
C SER A 227 5.59 9.14 0.44
N MET A 228 5.25 9.60 1.66
CA MET A 228 4.10 10.47 1.88
C MET A 228 4.22 11.82 1.14
N HIS A 229 5.45 12.30 0.87
CA HIS A 229 5.67 13.55 0.15
C HIS A 229 5.49 13.43 -1.38
N ASN A 230 5.36 12.21 -1.90
CA ASN A 230 5.12 11.99 -3.33
C ASN A 230 3.64 12.12 -3.70
N PHE A 231 2.77 12.34 -2.71
CA PHE A 231 1.33 12.48 -2.93
C PHE A 231 0.92 13.93 -2.68
N SER A 232 0.06 14.46 -3.56
CA SER A 232 -0.61 15.73 -3.33
C SER A 232 -1.53 15.59 -2.12
N VAL A 233 -1.15 16.18 -0.99
CA VAL A 233 -2.07 16.34 0.15
C VAL A 233 -3.05 17.44 -0.24
N PRO A 234 -4.37 17.20 -0.28
CA PRO A 234 -5.31 18.27 -0.60
C PRO A 234 -5.21 19.37 0.46
N GLU A 235 -5.36 20.63 0.08
CA GLU A 235 -5.31 21.72 1.05
C GLU A 235 -6.54 21.64 1.97
N LEU A 236 -6.33 21.81 3.28
CA LEU A 236 -7.44 21.99 4.21
C LEU A 236 -8.15 23.28 3.81
N GLY A 237 -9.44 23.19 3.46
CA GLY A 237 -10.26 24.37 3.26
C GLY A 237 -10.20 25.21 4.53
N VAL A 238 -9.54 26.38 4.45
CA VAL A 238 -9.56 27.36 5.52
C VAL A 238 -10.97 27.91 5.54
N GLY A 239 -11.85 27.29 6.34
CA GLY A 239 -13.17 27.82 6.64
C GLY A 239 -13.00 29.16 7.33
N GLY A 240 -13.37 30.24 6.62
CA GLY A 240 -13.65 31.55 7.21
C GLY A 240 -15.00 31.57 7.90
#